data_AF-A0A4Q7G988-F1
#
_entry.id   AF-A0A4Q7G988-F1
#
_cell.length_a   1.000
_cell.length_b   1.000
_cell.length_c   1.000
_cell.angle_alpha   90.00
_cell.angle_beta   90.00
_cell.angle_gamma   90.00
#
_symmetry.space_group_name_H-M   'P 1'
#
loop_
_entity.id
_entity.type
_entity.pdbx_description
1 polymer ?
#
loop_
_entity_poly.entity_id
_entity_poly.type
_entity_poly.pdbx_seq_one_letter_code
_entity_poly.pdbx_strand_id
1 'polypeptide(L)'
;MQRLDHDLRYDMAGEFVAIMKSLWRSEQNLTHSGRFWQLEDAFVRPKRRYGRPILVNASGSSAGFSFAARHSDLVFITSPGGAHINRALDVLPELTTSLKAKARSYGRQIRTIINPMIVCRPTEAEARAYYDRILDLADMEARYGLRQSFQERRRCGMEKPRPARSHPRRQRPPDREPAAGGRLADRLEPSWMRGDADLVLRLS
;
A
#
# COMPACT_ATOMS: atom_id res chain seq x y z
N MET A 1 -23.30 -8.49 8.15
CA MET A 1 -22.68 -7.26 8.73
C MET A 1 -22.75 -6.20 7.64
N GLN A 2 -23.63 -5.20 7.77
CA GLN A 2 -23.88 -4.20 6.71
C GLN A 2 -22.59 -3.42 6.39
N ARG A 3 -22.25 -3.34 5.11
CA ARG A 3 -21.05 -2.66 4.63
C ARG A 3 -21.33 -1.15 4.61
N LEU A 4 -20.61 -0.38 5.43
CA LEU A 4 -20.73 1.09 5.50
C LEU A 4 -20.60 1.73 4.10
N ASP A 5 -21.29 2.84 3.85
CA ASP A 5 -21.14 3.58 2.59
C ASP A 5 -19.68 3.98 2.30
N HIS A 6 -19.28 4.02 1.03
CA HIS A 6 -17.88 4.17 0.62
C HIS A 6 -17.25 5.47 1.10
N ASP A 7 -17.99 6.57 1.07
CA ASP A 7 -17.51 7.88 1.50
C ASP A 7 -17.49 7.99 3.03
N LEU A 8 -18.52 7.42 3.68
CA LEU A 8 -18.59 7.34 5.14
C LEU A 8 -17.38 6.60 5.75
N ARG A 9 -16.84 5.59 5.06
CA ARG A 9 -15.60 4.91 5.49
C ARG A 9 -14.40 5.86 5.50
N TYR A 10 -14.31 6.77 4.54
CA TYR A 10 -13.21 7.74 4.48
C TYR A 10 -13.36 8.86 5.51
N ASP A 11 -14.60 9.27 5.83
CA ASP A 11 -14.85 10.20 6.93
C ASP A 11 -14.45 9.59 8.28
N MET A 12 -14.88 8.36 8.54
CA MET A 12 -14.53 7.61 9.75
C MET A 12 -13.02 7.37 9.87
N ALA A 13 -12.36 7.00 8.76
CA ALA A 13 -10.91 6.86 8.71
C ALA A 13 -10.18 8.20 8.90
N GLY A 14 -10.76 9.30 8.39
CA GLY A 14 -10.24 10.65 8.55
C GLY A 14 -10.18 11.06 10.02
N GLU A 15 -11.29 10.86 10.73
CA GLU A 15 -11.38 11.11 12.17
C GLU A 15 -10.38 10.23 12.95
N PHE A 16 -10.33 8.94 12.63
CA PHE A 16 -9.38 8.01 13.25
C PHE A 16 -7.92 8.46 13.08
N VAL A 17 -7.51 8.83 11.87
CA VAL A 17 -6.12 9.27 11.63
C VAL A 17 -5.83 10.61 12.31
N ALA A 18 -6.80 11.51 12.41
CA ALA A 18 -6.63 12.76 13.15
C ALA A 18 -6.35 12.48 14.64
N ILE A 19 -7.14 11.61 15.26
CA ILE A 19 -6.96 11.14 16.64
C ILE A 19 -5.57 10.53 16.83
N MET A 20 -5.18 9.59 15.95
CA MET A 20 -3.87 8.93 16.06
C MET A 20 -2.71 9.92 15.93
N LYS A 21 -2.82 10.90 15.03
CA LYS A 21 -1.82 11.98 14.89
C LYS A 21 -1.70 12.82 16.17
N SER A 22 -2.81 13.08 16.86
CA SER A 22 -2.81 13.76 18.15
C SER A 22 -2.18 12.89 19.24
N LEU A 23 -2.57 11.62 19.36
CA LEU A 23 -2.01 10.69 20.35
C LEU A 23 -0.50 10.48 20.21
N TRP A 24 0.01 10.42 18.98
CA TRP A 24 1.45 10.27 18.74
C TRP A 24 2.26 11.53 19.03
N ARG A 25 1.63 12.72 19.00
CA ARG A 25 2.31 14.01 19.23
C ARG A 25 2.16 14.51 20.66
N SER A 26 1.01 14.26 21.29
CA SER A 26 0.71 14.75 22.62
C SER A 26 1.53 14.03 23.68
N GLU A 27 2.12 14.76 24.61
CA GLU A 27 2.67 14.20 25.85
C GLU A 27 1.59 13.98 26.93
N GLN A 28 0.43 14.63 26.76
CA GLN A 28 -0.73 14.50 27.65
C GLN A 28 -1.71 13.46 27.11
N ASN A 29 -2.53 12.93 28.01
CA ASN A 29 -3.67 12.09 27.65
C ASN A 29 -4.69 12.91 26.84
N LEU A 30 -5.42 12.22 25.96
CA LEU A 30 -6.36 12.82 25.01
C LEU A 30 -7.77 12.33 25.30
N THR A 31 -8.65 13.27 25.63
CA THR A 31 -10.09 13.08 25.57
C THR A 31 -10.60 13.63 24.24
N HIS A 32 -11.37 12.84 23.50
CA HIS A 32 -11.91 13.21 22.19
C HIS A 32 -13.36 12.76 22.09
N SER A 33 -14.24 13.63 21.64
CA SER A 33 -15.66 13.33 21.39
C SER A 33 -15.98 13.71 19.96
N GLY A 34 -15.84 12.78 19.03
CA GLY A 34 -16.13 12.99 17.62
C GLY A 34 -17.37 12.26 17.15
N ARG A 35 -17.58 12.23 15.83
CA ARG A 35 -18.76 11.63 15.21
C ARG A 35 -18.68 10.11 15.25
N PHE A 36 -17.48 9.56 15.10
CA PHE A 36 -17.26 8.11 15.00
C PHE A 36 -16.50 7.54 16.20
N TRP A 37 -15.69 8.34 16.87
CA TRP A 37 -14.84 7.88 17.95
C TRP A 37 -15.02 8.74 19.20
N GLN A 38 -15.07 8.05 20.34
CA GLN A 38 -15.06 8.67 21.66
C GLN A 38 -13.92 8.07 22.47
N LEU A 39 -13.11 8.95 23.06
CA LEU A 39 -11.95 8.61 23.87
C LEU A 39 -12.01 9.43 25.15
N GLU A 40 -11.69 8.80 26.25
CA GLU A 40 -11.54 9.43 27.56
C GLU A 40 -10.15 9.09 28.08
N ASP A 41 -9.38 10.13 28.44
CA ASP A 41 -8.03 9.99 29.01
C ASP A 41 -7.09 9.05 28.23
N ALA A 42 -7.21 9.01 26.90
CA ALA A 42 -6.49 8.05 26.06
C ALA A 42 -5.03 8.44 25.83
N PHE A 43 -4.12 7.46 25.83
CA PHE A 43 -2.70 7.70 25.57
C PHE A 43 -2.04 6.57 24.77
N VAL A 44 -0.91 6.88 24.14
CA VAL A 44 -0.06 5.91 23.43
C VAL A 44 1.35 5.95 23.99
N ARG A 45 1.83 4.80 24.47
CA ARG A 45 3.19 4.58 25.01
C ARG A 45 3.76 3.25 24.49
N PRO A 46 5.09 3.13 24.33
CA PRO A 46 6.08 4.20 24.45
C PRO A 46 5.94 5.24 23.32
N LYS A 47 6.39 6.48 23.58
CA LYS A 47 6.48 7.49 22.52
C LYS A 47 7.58 7.09 21.54
N ARG A 48 7.31 7.24 20.25
CA ARG A 48 8.28 6.88 19.21
C ARG A 48 9.37 7.95 19.17
N ARG A 49 10.63 7.51 19.08
CA ARG A 49 11.80 8.39 18.95
C ARG A 49 11.72 9.37 17.78
N TYR A 50 11.09 8.95 16.68
CA TYR A 50 11.03 9.73 15.43
C TYR A 50 9.63 10.30 15.13
N GLY A 51 8.82 10.54 16.18
CA GLY A 51 7.47 11.07 16.05
C GLY A 51 6.49 10.07 15.43
N ARG A 52 5.52 10.54 14.63
CA ARG A 52 4.50 9.67 14.03
C ARG A 52 5.08 8.77 12.91
N PRO A 53 4.53 7.56 12.70
CA PRO A 53 4.91 6.74 11.55
C PRO A 53 4.56 7.41 10.21
N ILE A 54 5.26 6.98 9.16
CA ILE A 54 4.93 7.30 7.76
C ILE A 54 3.59 6.64 7.43
N LEU A 55 2.66 7.43 6.90
CA LEU A 55 1.33 6.96 6.52
C LEU A 55 1.27 6.68 5.03
N VAL A 56 0.96 5.44 4.67
CA VAL A 56 0.82 4.99 3.29
C VAL A 56 -0.65 4.71 3.00
N ASN A 57 -1.16 5.22 1.88
CA ASN A 57 -2.50 4.90 1.40
C ASN A 57 -2.45 4.24 0.02
N ALA A 58 -3.17 3.13 -0.12
CA ALA A 58 -3.39 2.45 -1.40
C ALA A 58 -4.87 2.58 -1.77
N SER A 59 -5.19 3.53 -2.65
CA SER A 59 -6.54 3.69 -3.19
C SER A 59 -6.45 4.15 -4.63
N GLY A 60 -7.40 3.70 -5.46
CA GLY A 60 -7.57 4.16 -6.84
C GLY A 60 -8.85 4.96 -7.06
N SER A 61 -9.53 5.38 -5.98
CA SER A 61 -10.79 6.15 -6.04
C SER A 61 -10.55 7.63 -5.73
N SER A 62 -11.43 8.49 -6.25
CA SER A 62 -11.40 9.94 -5.98
C SER A 62 -11.52 10.28 -4.49
N ALA A 63 -12.41 9.59 -3.76
CA ALA A 63 -12.56 9.72 -2.32
C ALA A 63 -11.26 9.33 -1.58
N GLY A 64 -10.66 8.21 -1.97
CA GLY A 64 -9.39 7.76 -1.39
C GLY A 64 -8.20 8.66 -1.69
N PHE A 65 -8.17 9.30 -2.86
CA PHE A 65 -7.19 10.34 -3.16
C PHE A 65 -7.40 11.60 -2.34
N SER A 66 -8.67 12.01 -2.12
CA SER A 66 -8.99 13.16 -1.27
C SER A 66 -8.63 12.90 0.20
N PHE A 67 -8.80 11.66 0.67
CA PHE A 67 -8.31 11.23 1.98
C PHE A 67 -6.78 11.24 2.05
N ALA A 68 -6.12 10.64 1.05
CA ALA A 68 -4.66 10.57 1.02
C ALA A 68 -3.99 11.96 0.98
N ALA A 69 -4.55 12.88 0.19
CA ALA A 69 -4.09 14.27 0.11
C ALA A 69 -4.08 14.95 1.48
N ARG A 70 -5.08 14.67 2.34
CA ARG A 70 -5.20 15.23 3.69
C ARG A 70 -4.37 14.49 4.73
N HIS A 71 -4.26 13.17 4.62
CA HIS A 71 -3.75 12.35 5.73
C HIS A 71 -2.43 11.62 5.48
N SER A 72 -2.12 11.23 4.24
CA SER A 72 -1.00 10.33 3.91
C SER A 72 0.28 11.05 3.54
N ASP A 73 1.41 10.36 3.67
CA ASP A 73 2.73 10.83 3.21
C ASP A 73 3.11 10.19 1.87
N LEU A 74 2.78 8.89 1.72
CA LEU A 74 2.98 8.13 0.50
C LEU A 74 1.63 7.65 -0.05
N VAL A 75 1.46 7.75 -1.37
CA VAL A 75 0.30 7.22 -2.07
C VAL A 75 0.75 6.13 -3.01
N PHE A 76 0.33 4.91 -2.72
CA PHE A 76 0.51 3.77 -3.60
C PHE A 76 -0.53 3.84 -4.72
N ILE A 77 -0.05 4.05 -5.94
CA ILE A 77 -0.89 4.22 -7.13
C ILE A 77 -0.75 3.02 -8.06
N THR A 78 -1.87 2.57 -8.60
CA THR A 78 -1.91 1.60 -9.70
C THR A 78 -2.10 2.36 -11.00
N SER A 79 -1.33 2.04 -12.03
CA SER A 79 -1.47 2.71 -13.32
C SER A 79 -2.83 2.41 -13.98
N PRO A 80 -3.57 3.43 -14.43
CA PRO A 80 -4.73 3.26 -15.32
C PRO A 80 -4.39 2.53 -16.63
N GLY A 81 -3.13 2.58 -17.07
CA GLY A 81 -2.61 1.89 -18.27
C GLY A 81 -2.54 0.37 -18.12
N GLY A 82 -2.87 -0.17 -16.94
CA GLY A 82 -2.87 -1.60 -16.65
C GLY A 82 -1.45 -2.17 -16.54
N ALA A 83 -1.27 -3.43 -16.93
CA ALA A 83 0.00 -4.14 -16.84
C ALA A 83 1.00 -3.76 -17.95
N HIS A 84 0.58 -2.99 -18.95
CA HIS A 84 1.44 -2.58 -20.05
C HIS A 84 2.28 -1.37 -19.64
N ILE A 85 3.60 -1.56 -19.54
CA ILE A 85 4.51 -0.53 -19.07
C ILE A 85 4.44 0.76 -19.89
N ASN A 86 4.39 0.68 -21.22
CA ASN A 86 4.35 1.88 -22.09
C ASN A 86 3.11 2.73 -21.81
N ARG A 87 1.92 2.10 -21.75
CA ARG A 87 0.68 2.82 -21.38
C ARG A 87 0.76 3.38 -19.98
N ALA A 88 1.44 2.70 -19.06
CA ALA A 88 1.61 3.20 -17.71
C ALA A 88 2.51 4.46 -17.68
N LEU A 89 3.59 4.47 -18.45
CA LEU A 89 4.48 5.62 -18.57
C LEU A 89 3.75 6.84 -19.16
N ASP A 90 2.80 6.63 -20.07
CA ASP A 90 2.01 7.73 -20.66
C ASP A 90 1.07 8.40 -19.64
N VAL A 91 0.40 7.62 -18.78
CA VAL A 91 -0.67 8.12 -17.90
C VAL A 91 -0.22 8.48 -16.47
N LEU A 92 0.87 7.88 -15.99
CA LEU A 92 1.35 8.10 -14.62
C LEU A 92 1.79 9.54 -14.31
N PRO A 93 2.40 10.31 -15.25
CA PRO A 93 2.82 11.69 -14.99
C PRO A 93 1.64 12.61 -14.64
N GLU A 94 0.56 12.54 -15.41
CA GLU A 94 -0.65 13.35 -15.17
C GLU A 94 -1.34 12.96 -13.86
N LEU A 95 -1.48 11.65 -13.59
CA LEU A 95 -2.03 11.14 -12.35
C LEU A 95 -1.20 11.61 -11.13
N THR A 96 0.13 11.51 -11.21
CA THR A 96 1.01 11.96 -10.13
C THR A 96 0.93 13.47 -9.93
N THR A 97 0.86 14.23 -11.01
CA THR A 97 0.77 15.70 -10.96
C THR A 97 -0.53 16.15 -10.30
N SER A 98 -1.66 15.57 -10.69
CA SER A 98 -2.97 15.89 -10.10
C SER A 98 -3.05 15.51 -8.62
N LEU A 99 -2.51 14.36 -8.22
CA LEU A 99 -2.44 13.95 -6.82
C LEU A 99 -1.59 14.91 -5.97
N LYS A 100 -0.38 15.24 -6.46
CA LYS A 100 0.51 16.19 -5.79
C LYS A 100 -0.14 17.58 -5.70
N ALA A 101 -0.86 18.02 -6.74
CA ALA A 101 -1.60 19.29 -6.73
C ALA A 101 -2.73 19.29 -5.68
N LYS A 102 -3.49 18.19 -5.57
CA LYS A 102 -4.54 18.04 -4.55
C LYS A 102 -3.97 18.07 -3.13
N ALA A 103 -2.81 17.45 -2.90
CA ALA A 103 -2.14 17.56 -1.60
C ALA A 103 -1.70 19.01 -1.30
N ARG A 104 -1.16 19.71 -2.30
CA ARG A 104 -0.76 21.11 -2.16
C ARG A 104 -1.93 22.03 -1.82
N SER A 105 -3.14 21.77 -2.32
CA SER A 105 -4.33 22.56 -1.94
C SER A 105 -4.68 22.43 -0.45
N TYR A 106 -4.15 21.43 0.25
CA TYR A 106 -4.25 21.28 1.70
C TYR A 106 -2.98 21.70 2.45
N GLY A 107 -2.04 22.38 1.77
CA GLY A 107 -0.75 22.78 2.35
C GLY A 107 0.19 21.60 2.63
N ARG A 108 0.00 20.47 1.95
CA ARG A 108 0.77 19.24 2.16
C ARG A 108 1.56 18.85 0.92
N GLN A 109 2.62 18.08 1.15
CA GLN A 109 3.38 17.40 0.12
C GLN A 109 3.25 15.88 0.32
N ILE A 110 3.10 15.15 -0.77
CA ILE A 110 3.02 13.69 -0.80
C ILE A 110 3.98 13.14 -1.85
N ARG A 111 4.43 11.91 -1.67
CA ARG A 111 5.12 11.15 -2.72
C ARG A 111 4.23 10.03 -3.24
N THR A 112 4.43 9.67 -4.50
CA THR A 112 3.72 8.57 -5.14
C THR A 112 4.66 7.39 -5.30
N ILE A 113 4.15 6.17 -5.12
CA ILE A 113 4.90 4.94 -5.33
C ILE A 113 4.07 3.99 -6.20
N ILE A 114 4.76 3.22 -7.04
CA ILE A 114 4.20 2.17 -7.87
C ILE A 114 4.82 0.82 -7.49
N ASN A 115 4.19 -0.28 -7.91
CA ASN A 115 4.71 -1.64 -7.72
C ASN A 115 4.87 -2.34 -9.07
N PRO A 116 6.01 -2.14 -9.76
CA PRO A 116 6.32 -2.88 -10.97
C PRO A 116 6.77 -4.30 -10.61
N MET A 117 6.34 -5.29 -11.41
CA MET A 117 7.03 -6.58 -11.43
C MET A 117 8.24 -6.48 -12.36
N ILE A 118 9.41 -6.78 -11.83
CA ILE A 118 10.66 -6.76 -12.58
C ILE A 118 11.17 -8.20 -12.69
N VAL A 119 11.29 -8.69 -13.93
CA VAL A 119 11.93 -9.98 -14.25
C VAL A 119 13.33 -9.67 -14.76
N CYS A 120 14.36 -10.13 -14.03
CA CYS A 120 15.75 -9.84 -14.34
C CYS A 120 16.57 -11.12 -14.44
N ARG A 121 17.42 -11.23 -15.47
CA ARG A 121 18.38 -12.32 -15.73
C ARG A 121 19.63 -11.76 -16.41
N PRO A 122 20.77 -12.49 -16.38
CA PRO A 122 22.01 -12.08 -17.05
C PRO A 122 21.83 -11.65 -18.51
N THR A 123 20.95 -12.30 -19.27
CA THR A 123 20.63 -11.92 -20.65
C THR A 123 19.13 -11.67 -20.84
N GLU A 124 18.79 -10.87 -21.87
CA GLU A 124 17.40 -10.62 -22.24
C GLU A 124 16.66 -11.91 -22.62
N ALA A 125 17.33 -12.80 -23.36
CA ALA A 125 16.79 -14.09 -23.76
C ALA A 125 16.40 -14.94 -22.54
N GLU A 126 17.28 -14.99 -21.52
CA GLU A 126 16.98 -15.68 -20.27
C GLU A 126 15.84 -15.03 -19.48
N ALA A 127 15.76 -13.69 -19.48
CA ALA A 127 14.68 -12.98 -18.80
C ALA A 127 13.32 -13.29 -19.44
N ARG A 128 13.25 -13.30 -20.77
CA ARG A 128 12.05 -13.69 -21.53
C ARG A 128 11.67 -15.14 -21.30
N ALA A 129 12.62 -16.08 -21.40
CA ALA A 129 12.36 -17.49 -21.13
C ALA A 129 11.85 -17.73 -19.70
N TYR A 130 12.37 -16.99 -18.71
CA TYR A 130 11.87 -17.08 -17.34
C TYR A 130 10.47 -16.47 -17.19
N TYR A 131 10.18 -15.37 -17.87
CA TYR A 131 8.84 -14.78 -17.92
C TYR A 131 7.82 -15.76 -18.52
N ASP A 132 8.14 -16.39 -19.65
CA ASP A 132 7.27 -17.37 -20.30
C ASP A 132 7.01 -18.56 -19.37
N ARG A 133 8.05 -19.05 -18.68
CA ARG A 133 7.89 -20.11 -17.67
C ARG A 133 6.98 -19.71 -16.51
N ILE A 134 6.99 -18.44 -16.06
CA ILE A 134 6.05 -17.96 -15.04
C ILE A 134 4.60 -18.02 -15.56
N LEU A 135 4.39 -17.70 -16.84
CA LEU A 135 3.07 -17.78 -17.46
C LEU A 135 2.61 -19.22 -17.62
N ASP A 136 3.49 -20.13 -18.02
CA ASP A 136 3.19 -21.55 -18.21
C ASP A 136 2.78 -22.24 -16.90
N LEU A 137 3.39 -21.82 -15.79
CA LEU A 137 3.10 -22.33 -14.45
C LEU A 137 1.98 -21.57 -13.74
N ALA A 138 1.34 -20.61 -14.42
CA ALA A 138 0.32 -19.79 -13.79
C ALA A 138 -0.94 -20.61 -13.49
N ASP A 139 -1.39 -20.56 -12.23
CA ASP A 139 -2.70 -21.08 -11.84
C ASP A 139 -3.79 -20.20 -12.48
N MET A 140 -4.35 -20.70 -13.58
CA MET A 140 -5.35 -19.98 -14.36
C MET A 140 -6.66 -19.85 -13.59
N GLU A 141 -7.05 -20.85 -12.80
CA GLU A 141 -8.28 -20.80 -11.99
C GLU A 141 -8.16 -19.71 -10.92
N ALA A 142 -7.04 -19.67 -10.20
CA ALA A 142 -6.78 -18.62 -9.22
C ALA A 142 -6.72 -17.22 -9.88
N ARG A 143 -6.12 -17.10 -11.07
CA ARG A 143 -6.08 -15.83 -11.83
C ARG A 143 -7.46 -15.36 -12.24
N TYR A 144 -8.30 -16.24 -12.78
CA TYR A 144 -9.67 -15.88 -13.18
C TYR A 144 -10.53 -15.56 -11.97
N GLY A 145 -10.44 -16.35 -10.90
CA GLY A 145 -11.15 -16.09 -9.64
C GLY A 145 -10.78 -14.74 -9.03
N LEU A 146 -9.49 -14.40 -9.04
CA LEU A 146 -9.03 -13.07 -8.58
C LEU A 146 -9.61 -11.96 -9.44
N ARG A 147 -9.55 -12.08 -10.77
CA ARG A 147 -10.11 -11.08 -11.71
C ARG A 147 -11.62 -10.90 -11.51
N GLN A 148 -12.37 -12.00 -11.41
CA GLN A 148 -13.80 -11.96 -11.14
C GLN A 148 -14.08 -11.26 -9.81
N SER A 149 -13.34 -11.58 -8.74
CA SER A 149 -13.51 -10.91 -7.45
C SER A 149 -13.29 -9.40 -7.52
N PHE A 150 -12.37 -8.92 -8.36
CA PHE A 150 -12.16 -7.48 -8.58
C PHE A 150 -13.27 -6.84 -9.42
N GLN A 151 -13.76 -7.53 -10.45
CA GLN A 151 -14.85 -7.05 -11.30
C GLN A 151 -16.18 -7.04 -10.54
N GLU A 152 -16.47 -8.07 -9.76
CA GLU A 152 -17.62 -8.14 -8.87
C GLU A 152 -17.56 -7.07 -7.79
N ARG A 153 -16.39 -6.80 -7.19
CA ARG A 153 -16.21 -5.67 -6.26
C ARG A 153 -16.43 -4.30 -6.89
N ARG A 154 -16.20 -4.16 -8.20
CA ARG A 154 -16.47 -2.92 -8.96
C ARG A 154 -17.93 -2.83 -9.40
N ARG A 155 -18.56 -3.97 -9.72
CA ARG A 155 -19.94 -4.06 -10.24
C ARG A 155 -20.99 -4.09 -9.13
N CYS A 156 -20.65 -4.66 -7.98
CA CYS A 156 -21.54 -4.88 -6.87
C CYS A 156 -21.03 -4.11 -5.65
N GLY A 157 -21.70 -3.00 -5.34
CA GLY A 157 -21.78 -2.48 -3.98
C GLY A 157 -22.56 -3.42 -3.04
N MET A 158 -22.56 -4.73 -3.24
CA MET A 158 -23.32 -5.73 -2.47
C MET A 158 -22.62 -7.11 -2.48
N GLU A 159 -22.97 -7.90 -1.47
CA GLU A 159 -22.28 -9.00 -0.81
C GLU A 159 -22.44 -10.39 -1.47
N LYS A 160 -21.45 -11.29 -1.29
CA LYS A 160 -21.68 -12.74 -1.13
C LYS A 160 -20.65 -13.37 -0.17
N PRO A 161 -21.00 -14.49 0.50
CA PRO A 161 -20.16 -15.12 1.53
C PRO A 161 -18.93 -15.79 0.91
N ARG A 162 -17.82 -15.84 1.66
CA ARG A 162 -16.64 -16.64 1.30
C ARG A 162 -17.07 -18.11 1.13
N PRO A 163 -16.79 -18.77 -0.02
CA PRO A 163 -16.84 -20.21 -0.06
C PRO A 163 -15.77 -20.77 0.88
N ALA A 164 -16.13 -21.79 1.66
CA ALA A 164 -15.21 -22.50 2.52
C ALA A 164 -14.08 -23.10 1.67
N ARG A 165 -12.86 -22.60 1.81
CA ARG A 165 -11.67 -23.20 1.18
C ARG A 165 -11.31 -24.46 1.96
N SER A 166 -11.67 -25.63 1.44
CA SER A 166 -11.04 -26.90 1.80
C SER A 166 -9.70 -27.02 1.07
N HIS A 167 -8.70 -26.24 1.47
CA HIS A 167 -7.32 -26.52 1.08
C HIS A 167 -6.70 -27.45 2.12
N PRO A 168 -6.17 -28.62 1.74
CA PRO A 168 -5.37 -29.42 2.66
C PRO A 168 -4.20 -28.56 3.14
N ARG A 169 -4.04 -28.46 4.47
CA ARG A 169 -2.88 -27.79 5.08
C ARG A 169 -1.62 -28.42 4.49
N ARG A 170 -0.88 -27.68 3.66
CA ARG A 170 0.50 -28.05 3.34
C ARG A 170 1.25 -28.13 4.66
N GLN A 171 1.74 -29.33 4.98
CA GLN A 171 2.54 -29.55 6.17
C GLN A 171 3.78 -28.66 6.09
N ARG A 172 4.07 -27.99 7.20
CA ARG A 172 5.29 -27.20 7.38
C ARG A 172 6.46 -28.18 7.34
N PRO A 173 7.48 -28.00 6.49
CA PRO A 173 8.68 -28.83 6.56
C PRO A 173 9.35 -28.66 7.93
N PRO A 174 9.96 -29.72 8.49
CA PRO A 174 10.55 -29.67 9.83
C PRO A 174 11.69 -28.65 9.90
N ASP A 175 11.78 -28.00 11.06
CA ASP A 175 12.70 -26.91 11.35
C ASP A 175 14.16 -27.34 11.09
N ARG A 176 14.89 -26.57 10.28
CA ARG A 176 16.36 -26.67 10.19
C ARG A 176 16.97 -26.02 11.43
N GLU A 177 17.93 -26.70 12.05
CA GLU A 177 18.70 -26.20 13.19
C GLU A 177 19.31 -24.79 12.93
N PRO A 178 19.42 -23.96 13.98
CA PRO A 178 19.97 -22.61 13.84
C PRO A 178 21.47 -22.68 13.62
N ALA A 179 21.93 -22.24 12.44
CA ALA A 179 23.34 -21.99 12.19
C ALA A 179 23.86 -20.89 13.14
N ALA A 180 25.07 -21.12 13.64
CA ALA A 180 25.76 -20.33 14.67
C ALA A 180 25.76 -18.81 14.42
N GLY A 181 25.66 -18.08 15.52
CA GLY A 181 25.42 -16.64 15.56
C GLY A 181 26.52 -15.76 14.99
N GLY A 182 26.08 -14.70 14.32
CA GLY A 182 26.82 -13.48 14.02
C GLY A 182 25.81 -12.37 13.78
N ARG A 183 25.87 -11.27 14.55
CA ARG A 183 24.91 -10.15 14.42
C ARG A 183 25.10 -9.49 13.07
N LEU A 184 24.11 -9.61 12.19
CA LEU A 184 24.08 -8.98 10.86
C LEU A 184 23.88 -7.45 10.91
N ALA A 185 23.78 -6.85 12.10
CA ALA A 185 23.43 -5.45 12.30
C ALA A 185 24.59 -4.47 12.08
N ASP A 186 25.84 -4.93 12.02
CA ASP A 186 27.02 -4.05 12.06
C ASP A 186 27.68 -3.81 10.68
N ARG A 187 27.04 -4.18 9.56
CA ARG A 187 27.73 -4.15 8.24
C ARG A 187 27.03 -3.51 7.05
N LEU A 188 25.92 -2.81 7.21
CA LEU A 188 25.32 -2.09 6.08
C LEU A 188 24.76 -0.75 6.53
N GLU A 189 25.51 0.32 6.28
CA GLU A 189 25.00 1.68 6.15
C GLU A 189 25.00 2.01 4.64
N PRO A 190 23.90 1.75 3.91
CA PRO A 190 23.86 2.02 2.48
C PRO A 190 23.70 3.53 2.24
N SER A 191 24.67 4.10 1.52
CA SER A 191 24.76 5.53 1.14
C SER A 191 23.58 6.07 0.30
N TRP A 192 22.62 5.23 -0.10
CA TRP A 192 21.46 5.63 -0.91
C TRP A 192 20.33 6.33 -0.13
N MET A 193 20.40 6.38 1.21
CA MET A 193 19.35 7.04 2.03
C MET A 193 19.40 8.58 2.02
N ARG A 194 20.35 9.22 1.33
CA ARG A 194 20.49 10.71 1.31
C ARG A 194 20.12 11.39 -0.02
N GLY A 195 19.48 10.69 -0.95
CA GLY A 195 19.03 11.27 -2.22
C GLY A 195 17.52 11.47 -2.28
N ASP A 196 17.08 12.60 -2.84
CA ASP A 196 15.68 12.85 -3.20
C ASP A 196 15.13 11.69 -4.04
N ALA A 197 14.25 10.90 -3.44
CA ALA A 197 13.65 9.73 -4.05
C ALA A 197 12.52 10.13 -5.02
N ASP A 198 12.89 10.76 -6.13
CA ASP A 198 12.15 10.67 -7.38
C ASP A 198 12.84 9.59 -8.23
N LEU A 199 12.50 8.32 -7.97
CA LEU A 199 12.94 7.19 -8.80
C LEU A 199 12.17 7.22 -10.13
N VAL A 200 12.62 8.08 -11.04
CA VAL A 200 12.22 8.03 -12.44
C VAL A 200 13.10 6.97 -13.12
N LEU A 201 12.51 5.82 -13.45
CA LEU A 201 13.15 4.82 -14.30
C LEU A 201 13.33 5.42 -15.70
N ARG A 202 14.50 6.03 -15.97
CA ARG A 202 14.97 6.25 -17.33
C ARG A 202 15.61 4.94 -17.82
N LEU A 203 14.96 4.27 -18.76
CA LEU A 203 15.58 3.27 -19.60
C LEU A 203 15.83 3.94 -20.96
N SER A 204 17.12 4.09 -21.29
CA SER A 204 17.63 4.46 -22.62
C SER A 204 17.45 3.33 -23.60
#